data_AF-A0A7V4KC55-F1
#
_entry.id   AF-A0A7V4KC55-F1
#
_cell.length_a   1.000
_cell.length_b   1.000
_cell.length_c   1.000
_cell.angle_alpha   90.00
_cell.angle_beta   90.00
_cell.angle_gamma   90.00
#
_symmetry.space_group_name_H-M   'P 1'
#
loop_
_entity.id
_entity.type
_entity.pdbx_description
1 polymer ?
#
loop_
_entity_poly.entity_id
_entity_poly.type
_entity_poly.pdbx_seq_one_letter_code
_entity_poly.pdbx_strand_id
1 'polypeptide(L)' 'MEKLKKFFREVIAEAKKTTWPNREELLASTGVVLFILAVSSIYLFLVDLLFSGTLGALLQRF' A
#
# COMPACT_ATOMS: atom_id res chain seq x y z
N MET A 1 18.06 12.23 32.20
CA MET A 1 17.85 13.08 31.00
C MET A 1 19.02 13.00 30.02
N GLU A 2 20.28 13.17 30.44
CA GLU A 2 21.43 13.10 29.52
C GLU A 2 21.61 11.74 28.82
N LYS A 3 21.44 10.63 29.55
CA LYS A 3 21.52 9.27 28.97
C LYS A 3 20.51 9.04 27.85
N LEU A 4 19.29 9.57 27.99
CA LEU A 4 18.24 9.45 26.98
C LEU A 4 18.61 10.24 25.71
N LYS A 5 19.12 11.46 25.87
CA LYS A 5 19.58 12.31 24.77
C LYS A 5 20.75 11.66 24.00
N LYS A 6 21.65 10.99 24.72
CA LYS A 6 22.76 10.24 24.14
C LYS A 6 22.28 9.01 23.36
N PHE A 7 21.32 8.26 23.92
CA PHE A 7 20.70 7.10 23.26
C PHE A 7 20.02 7.48 21.94
N PHE A 8 19.21 8.55 21.90
CA PHE A 8 18.60 9.01 20.64
C PHE A 8 19.63 9.45 19.61
N ARG A 9 20.74 10.07 20.04
CA ARG A 9 21.83 10.47 19.15
C ARG A 9 22.54 9.26 18.54
N GLU A 10 22.76 8.22 19.32
CA GLU A 10 23.34 6.94 18.87
C GLU A 10 22.39 6.22 17.91
N VAL A 11 21.10 6.14 18.21
CA VAL A 11 20.08 5.54 17.32
C VAL A 11 19.98 6.26 15.97
N ILE A 12 19.99 7.60 15.96
CA ILE A 12 19.98 8.38 14.71
C ILE A 12 21.29 8.16 13.93
N ALA A 13 22.42 8.02 14.61
CA ALA A 13 23.70 7.76 13.95
C ALA A 13 23.74 6.35 13.31
N GLU A 14 23.20 5.33 13.97
CA GLU A 14 23.06 3.97 13.42
C GLU A 14 22.07 3.95 12.26
N ALA A 15 20.92 4.62 12.40
CA ALA A 15 19.89 4.70 11.38
C ALA A 15 20.36 5.39 10.08
N LYS A 16 21.40 6.23 10.16
CA LYS A 16 22.06 6.84 8.99
C LYS A 16 23.07 5.92 8.30
N LYS A 17 23.58 4.89 8.99
CA LYS A 17 24.46 3.87 8.38
C LYS A 17 23.67 2.85 7.59
N THR A 18 22.38 2.70 7.86
CA THR A 18 21.49 1.86 7.08
C THR A 18 21.33 2.47 5.69
N THR A 19 21.48 1.64 4.65
CA THR A 19 21.29 2.05 3.26
C THR A 19 19.80 2.29 3.00
N TRP A 20 19.34 3.52 3.23
CA TRP A 20 18.00 3.92 2.85
C TRP A 20 17.90 4.02 1.33
N PRO A 21 16.80 3.54 0.74
CA PRO A 21 16.58 3.62 -0.69
C PRO A 21 16.60 5.08 -1.16
N ASN A 22 17.08 5.28 -2.39
CA ASN A 22 17.12 6.62 -2.96
C ASN A 22 15.69 7.14 -3.19
N ARG A 23 15.52 8.47 -3.22
CA ARG A 23 14.20 9.10 -3.46
C ARG A 23 13.55 8.61 -4.76
N GLU A 24 14.36 8.32 -5.77
CA GLU A 24 13.91 7.77 -7.05
C GLU A 24 13.36 6.35 -6.93
N GLU A 25 14.03 5.48 -6.18
CA GLU A 25 13.56 4.10 -5.92
C GLU A 25 12.25 4.11 -5.16
N LEU A 26 12.12 4.99 -4.17
CA LEU A 26 10.88 5.17 -3.39
C LEU A 26 9.71 5.62 -4.27
N LEU A 27 9.95 6.53 -5.22
CA LEU A 27 8.93 6.98 -6.16
C LEU A 27 8.57 5.88 -7.17
N ALA A 28 9.57 5.15 -7.67
CA ALA A 28 9.34 4.03 -8.59
C ALA A 28 8.51 2.91 -7.92
N SER A 29 8.87 2.51 -6.69
CA SER A 29 8.14 1.48 -5.96
C SER A 29 6.70 1.92 -5.65
N THR A 30 6.50 3.18 -5.27
CA THR A 30 5.16 3.72 -5.00
C THR A 30 4.32 3.79 -6.28
N GLY A 31 4.93 4.14 -7.42
CA GLY A 31 4.27 4.15 -8.73
C GLY A 31 3.76 2.78 -9.14
N VAL A 32 4.56 1.73 -8.93
CA VAL A 32 4.15 0.34 -9.21
C VAL A 32 2.96 -0.06 -8.33
N VAL A 33 2.98 0.27 -7.04
CA VAL A 33 1.86 -0.02 -6.13
C VAL A 33 0.58 0.69 -6.57
N LEU A 34 0.65 1.97 -6.96
CA LEU A 34 -0.50 2.71 -7.47
C LEU A 34 -1.08 2.09 -8.74
N PHE A 35 -0.22 1.61 -9.64
CA PHE A 35 -0.67 0.91 -10.85
C PHE A 35 -1.42 -0.38 -10.52
N ILE A 36 -0.85 -1.22 -9.64
CA ILE A 36 -1.50 -2.47 -9.20
C ILE A 36 -2.83 -2.17 -8.52
N LEU A 37 -2.90 -1.12 -7.71
CA LEU A 37 -4.11 -0.70 -7.01
C LEU A 37 -5.20 -0.25 -7.99
N ALA A 38 -4.84 0.50 -9.04
CA ALA A 38 -5.76 0.91 -10.09
C ALA A 38 -6.29 -0.30 -10.90
N VAL A 39 -5.44 -1.25 -11.25
CA VAL A 39 -5.88 -2.47 -11.95
C VAL A 39 -6.79 -3.32 -11.05
N SER A 40 -6.42 -3.47 -9.78
CA SER A 40 -7.18 -4.25 -8.81
C SER A 40 -8.55 -3.65 -8.53
N SER A 41 -8.66 -2.33 -8.45
CA SER A 41 -9.95 -1.66 -8.24
C SER A 41 -10.89 -1.85 -9.42
N ILE A 42 -10.40 -1.74 -10.65
CA ILE A 42 -11.18 -2.01 -11.86
C ILE A 42 -11.65 -3.47 -11.88
N TYR A 43 -10.76 -4.41 -11.56
CA TYR A 43 -11.11 -5.83 -11.52
C TYR A 43 -12.22 -6.11 -10.51
N LEU A 44 -12.08 -5.63 -9.28
CA LEU A 44 -13.10 -5.81 -8.23
C LEU A 44 -14.42 -5.15 -8.63
N PHE A 45 -14.39 -3.94 -9.18
CA PHE A 45 -15.58 -3.25 -9.67
C PHE A 45 -16.35 -4.08 -10.71
N LEU A 46 -15.65 -4.69 -11.68
CA LEU A 46 -16.28 -5.57 -12.67
C LEU A 46 -16.90 -6.81 -12.01
N VAL A 47 -16.21 -7.41 -11.06
CA VAL A 47 -16.72 -8.56 -10.30
C VAL A 47 -17.97 -8.17 -9.52
N ASP A 48 -17.98 -7.04 -8.83
CA ASP A 48 -19.15 -6.56 -8.07
C ASP A 48 -20.37 -6.29 -8.97
N LEU A 49 -20.16 -5.76 -10.19
CA LEU A 49 -21.22 -5.61 -11.18
C LEU A 49 -21.80 -6.96 -11.63
N LEU A 50 -20.94 -7.95 -11.87
CA LEU A 50 -21.38 -9.30 -12.26
C LEU A 50 -22.15 -9.98 -11.12
N PHE A 51 -21.67 -9.88 -9.89
CA PHE A 51 -22.33 -10.46 -8.72
C PHE A 51 -23.67 -9.78 -8.42
N SER A 52 -23.76 -8.45 -8.46
CA SER A 52 -25.02 -7.73 -8.23
C SER A 52 -26.08 -8.04 -9.28
N GLY A 53 -25.69 -8.13 -10.56
CA GLY A 53 -26.61 -8.52 -11.64
C GLY A 53 -27.10 -9.96 -11.52
N THR A 54 -26.20 -10.89 -11.22
CA THR A 54 -26.56 -12.33 -11.09
C THR A 54 -27.39 -12.62 -9.84
N LEU A 55 -27.04 -12.02 -8.69
CA LEU A 55 -27.81 -12.15 -7.45
C LEU A 55 -29.22 -11.53 -7.59
N GLY A 56 -29.36 -10.38 -8.26
CA GLY A 56 -30.66 -9.78 -8.53
C GLY A 56 -31.57 -10.69 -9.38
N ALA A 57 -31.01 -11.30 -10.42
CA ALA A 57 -31.74 -12.25 -11.27
C ALA A 57 -32.13 -13.54 -10.52
N LEU A 58 -31.29 -14.01 -9.59
CA LEU A 58 -31.57 -15.20 -8.77
C LEU A 58 -32.64 -14.92 -7.70
N LEU A 59 -32.61 -13.74 -7.07
CA LEU A 59 -33.60 -13.34 -6.07
C LEU A 59 -34.99 -13.06 -6.67
N GLN A 60 -35.07 -12.56 -7.91
CA GLN A 60 -36.37 -12.41 -8.61
C GLN A 60 -36.98 -13.73 -9.11
N ARG A 61 -36.21 -14.82 -9.12
CA ARG A 61 -36.63 -16.14 -9.59
C ARG A 61 -37.32 -16.96 -8.49
N PHE A 62 -37.10 -16.62 -7.22
CA PHE A 62 -37.81 -17.15 -6.04
C PHE A 62 -39.07 -16.33 -5.75
#